data_AF-A0A812WH30-F1
#
_entry.id   AF-A0A812WH30-F1
#
_cell.length_a   1.000
_cell.length_b   1.000
_cell.length_c   1.000
_cell.angle_alpha   90.00
_cell.angle_beta   90.00
_cell.angle_gamma   90.00
#
_symmetry.space_group_name_H-M   'P 1'
#
loop_
_entity.id
_entity.type
_entity.pdbx_description
1 polymer ?
#
loop_
_entity_poly.entity_id
_entity_poly.type
_entity_poly.pdbx_seq_one_letter_code
_entity_poly.pdbx_strand_id
1 'polypeptide(L)'
;DGAMVGWYLDVDALIEEDAFQELTGEGLGDAPTSWEEATQDLASFQKRLELLLEATDVCLTFHNGLDFSMLPSVVVSYDGRVGDEIGEFESSGEVVTISSFATEEGPARESGAREGWQVNLVETFKMDSNRKSLGQLNRSDVLEDPSKLLELSGVRLMFEPQDSGATEYYRATESRFEQTVCPSSSLDIKWLTDGDGSHSPDSRWGIFALITPEGTVKDSSVCNKLAEVWNTETLRARGAQGKIAVEPEDWDEARLRALCARHGWQFEWMTEEGEKKRRIEGAGRARKAAEKASQKETSKGGAWWRLDSVAKAFAFGNKPQNKAKIQPPQRKKSMTGGEKVTQAGA
;
A
#
# COMPACT_ATOMS: atom_id res chain seq x y z
N ASP A 1 12.30 3.07 -1.73
CA ASP A 1 11.08 2.27 -1.95
C ASP A 1 10.08 2.59 -0.85
N GLY A 2 8.81 2.82 -1.18
CA GLY A 2 7.81 3.29 -0.22
C GLY A 2 6.91 2.15 0.26
N ALA A 3 6.58 2.15 1.55
CA ALA A 3 5.55 1.27 2.10
C ALA A 3 4.22 1.46 1.34
N MET A 4 3.45 0.38 1.18
CA MET A 4 2.17 0.40 0.47
C MET A 4 0.99 0.17 1.41
N VAL A 5 -0.22 0.54 0.96
CA VAL A 5 -1.46 0.21 1.67
C VAL A 5 -1.54 -1.30 1.87
N GLY A 6 -1.85 -1.73 3.10
CA GLY A 6 -1.87 -3.13 3.50
C GLY A 6 -0.58 -3.63 4.15
N TRP A 7 0.48 -2.82 4.19
CA TRP A 7 1.68 -3.14 4.96
C TRP A 7 1.48 -2.76 6.43
N TYR A 8 1.98 -3.56 7.36
CA TYR A 8 1.96 -3.26 8.78
C TYR A 8 3.38 -2.94 9.26
N LEU A 9 3.46 -2.00 10.20
CA LEU A 9 4.71 -1.63 10.85
C LEU A 9 5.17 -2.79 11.74
N ASP A 10 6.42 -3.21 11.59
CA ASP A 10 7.05 -4.14 12.52
C ASP A 10 7.32 -3.39 13.82
N VAL A 11 6.44 -3.58 14.80
CA VAL A 11 6.55 -2.85 16.07
C VAL A 11 7.73 -3.38 16.89
N ASP A 12 8.05 -4.68 16.80
CA ASP A 12 9.17 -5.25 17.54
C ASP A 12 10.49 -4.67 16.99
N ALA A 13 10.65 -4.65 15.66
CA ALA A 13 11.82 -4.02 15.04
C ALA A 13 11.88 -2.51 15.37
N LEU A 14 10.75 -1.80 15.36
CA LEU A 14 10.71 -0.38 15.73
C LEU A 14 11.15 -0.13 17.17
N ILE A 15 10.72 -0.98 18.10
CA ILE A 15 11.09 -0.87 19.51
C ILE A 15 12.60 -1.05 19.69
N GLU A 16 13.26 -1.85 18.85
CA GLU A 16 14.71 -2.02 18.88
C GLU A 16 15.49 -0.86 18.24
N GLU A 17 14.84 0.07 17.53
CA GLU A 17 15.51 1.19 16.86
C GLU A 17 15.95 2.27 17.86
N ASP A 18 17.25 2.58 17.86
CA ASP A 18 17.86 3.60 18.73
C ASP A 18 17.14 4.95 18.61
N ALA A 19 16.80 5.36 17.38
CA ALA A 19 16.12 6.63 17.13
C ALA A 19 14.71 6.69 17.75
N PHE A 20 14.04 5.55 17.91
CA PHE A 20 12.75 5.45 18.60
C PHE A 20 12.92 5.50 20.12
N GLN A 21 13.94 4.81 20.64
CA GLN A 21 14.29 4.79 22.07
C GLN A 21 14.73 6.16 22.59
N GLU A 22 15.46 6.92 21.76
CA GLU A 22 15.96 8.26 22.09
C GLU A 22 14.88 9.36 22.07
N LEU A 23 13.66 9.07 21.59
CA LEU A 23 12.56 10.04 21.63
C LEU A 23 12.23 10.43 23.07
N THR A 24 12.32 11.73 23.35
CA THR A 24 12.02 12.33 24.65
C THR A 24 11.01 13.47 24.50
N GLY A 25 10.22 13.72 25.54
CA GLY A 25 9.09 14.65 25.47
C GLY A 25 8.13 14.46 26.63
N GLU A 26 7.35 15.50 26.91
CA GLU A 26 6.43 15.51 28.05
C GLU A 26 5.30 14.50 27.83
N GLY A 27 5.20 13.52 28.74
CA GLY A 27 4.14 12.52 28.72
C GLY A 27 4.34 11.38 27.71
N LEU A 28 5.59 11.05 27.35
CA LEU A 28 5.98 9.84 26.61
C LEU A 28 6.35 8.65 27.52
N GLY A 29 6.53 8.88 28.82
CA GLY A 29 7.06 7.88 29.75
C GLY A 29 8.46 7.38 29.36
N ASP A 30 8.87 6.26 29.93
CA ASP A 30 10.03 5.50 29.44
C ASP A 30 9.69 4.84 28.09
N ALA A 31 10.69 4.65 27.24
CA ALA A 31 10.47 3.95 25.98
C ALA A 31 10.19 2.47 26.26
N PRO A 32 9.18 1.86 25.62
CA PRO A 32 8.90 0.44 25.81
C PRO A 32 10.06 -0.38 25.26
N THR A 33 10.35 -1.51 25.92
CA THR A 33 11.38 -2.47 25.49
C THR A 33 10.80 -3.74 24.87
N SER A 34 9.47 -3.84 24.84
CA SER A 34 8.72 -4.95 24.25
C SER A 34 7.32 -4.50 23.82
N TRP A 35 6.68 -5.27 22.94
CA TRP A 35 5.30 -5.03 22.54
C TRP A 35 4.32 -5.08 23.73
N GLU A 36 4.55 -5.96 24.71
CA GLU A 36 3.74 -6.05 25.93
C GLU A 36 3.79 -4.77 26.76
N GLU A 37 4.95 -4.10 26.85
CA GLU A 37 5.07 -2.80 27.52
C GLU A 37 4.40 -1.69 26.71
N ALA A 38 4.58 -1.69 25.39
CA ALA A 38 3.97 -0.71 24.49
C ALA A 38 2.42 -0.74 24.57
N THR A 39 1.84 -1.93 24.74
CA THR A 39 0.39 -2.12 24.85
C THR A 39 -0.18 -1.77 26.23
N GLN A 40 0.64 -1.77 27.28
CA GLN A 40 0.22 -1.32 28.61
C GLN A 40 0.02 0.20 28.68
N ASP A 41 0.76 0.97 27.86
CA ASP A 41 0.59 2.42 27.72
C ASP A 41 0.51 2.85 26.25
N LEU A 42 -0.59 2.44 25.60
CA LEU A 42 -0.88 2.79 24.21
C LEU A 42 -0.89 4.30 23.94
N ALA A 43 -1.23 5.12 24.94
CA ALA A 43 -1.27 6.57 24.76
C ALA A 43 0.13 7.16 24.62
N SER A 44 1.07 6.72 25.46
CA SER A 44 2.49 7.11 25.33
C SER A 44 3.10 6.55 24.06
N PHE A 45 2.82 5.29 23.71
CA PHE A 45 3.29 4.68 22.48
C PHE A 45 2.79 5.41 21.22
N GLN A 46 1.50 5.77 21.17
CA GLN A 46 0.94 6.57 20.07
C GLN A 46 1.64 7.92 19.93
N LYS A 47 1.87 8.64 21.05
CA LYS A 47 2.60 9.92 21.01
C LYS A 47 4.04 9.75 20.49
N ARG A 48 4.72 8.66 20.85
CA ARG A 48 6.05 8.33 20.29
C ARG A 48 5.97 8.15 18.78
N LEU A 49 4.98 7.41 18.28
CA LEU A 49 4.75 7.25 16.83
C LEU A 49 4.45 8.59 16.13
N GLU A 50 3.71 9.49 16.76
CA GLU A 50 3.44 10.83 16.23
C GLU A 50 4.72 11.67 16.13
N LEU A 51 5.58 11.65 17.16
CA LEU A 51 6.89 12.33 17.13
C LEU A 51 7.83 11.73 16.10
N LEU A 52 7.72 10.42 15.87
CA LEU A 52 8.52 9.72 14.87
C LEU A 52 8.23 10.19 13.44
N LEU A 53 7.05 10.79 13.17
CA LEU A 53 6.75 11.44 11.89
C LEU A 53 7.62 12.68 11.63
N GLU A 54 8.13 13.30 12.69
CA GLU A 54 9.00 14.48 12.62
C GLU A 54 10.49 14.12 12.74
N ALA A 55 10.81 12.90 13.17
CA ALA A 55 12.17 12.43 13.34
C ALA A 55 12.86 12.22 11.98
N THR A 56 14.13 12.56 11.91
CA THR A 56 15.00 12.23 10.78
C THR A 56 15.79 10.97 11.10
N ASP A 57 16.26 10.26 10.07
CA ASP A 57 17.18 9.13 10.20
C ASP A 57 16.62 7.90 10.95
N VAL A 58 15.29 7.74 10.93
CA VAL A 58 14.63 6.55 11.47
C VAL A 58 14.52 5.47 10.38
N CYS A 59 14.93 4.25 10.71
CA CYS A 59 14.64 3.08 9.90
C CYS A 59 13.28 2.50 10.30
N LEU A 60 12.37 2.37 9.33
CA LEU A 60 11.07 1.76 9.56
C LEU A 60 10.97 0.46 8.76
N THR A 61 10.81 -0.64 9.48
CA THR A 61 10.56 -1.95 8.90
C THR A 61 9.07 -2.16 8.77
N PHE A 62 8.62 -2.46 7.56
CA PHE A 62 7.22 -2.78 7.28
C PHE A 62 7.14 -4.17 6.67
N HIS A 63 6.17 -4.95 7.11
CA HIS A 63 5.83 -6.24 6.54
C HIS A 63 4.63 -6.10 5.61
N ASN A 64 4.65 -6.83 4.51
CA ASN A 64 3.53 -6.88 3.60
C ASN A 64 2.38 -7.68 4.24
N GLY A 65 1.34 -7.01 4.72
CA GLY A 65 0.17 -7.65 5.32
C GLY A 65 -0.76 -8.35 4.33
N LEU A 66 -0.42 -8.32 3.03
CA LEU A 66 -1.05 -9.15 2.01
C LEU A 66 -0.29 -10.47 1.76
N ASP A 67 0.84 -10.68 2.44
CA ASP A 67 1.54 -11.96 2.43
C ASP A 67 0.87 -12.89 3.45
N PHE A 68 -0.36 -13.31 3.15
CA PHE A 68 -0.96 -14.43 3.84
C PHE A 68 -0.25 -15.69 3.32
N SER A 69 0.90 -16.01 3.89
CA SER A 69 1.37 -17.38 3.79
C SER A 69 0.31 -18.21 4.52
N MET A 70 -0.46 -19.02 3.79
CA MET A 70 -1.06 -20.16 4.46
C MET A 70 0.08 -20.85 5.20
N LEU A 71 -0.05 -21.03 6.52
CA LEU A 71 0.99 -21.73 7.27
C LEU A 71 1.26 -23.03 6.49
N PRO A 72 2.50 -23.24 6.00
CA PRO A 72 2.81 -24.29 5.04
C PRO A 72 2.49 -25.69 5.59
N SER A 73 2.29 -25.76 6.91
CA SER A 73 1.91 -26.93 7.66
C SER A 73 1.15 -26.51 8.91
N VAL A 74 0.23 -27.33 9.38
CA VAL A 74 -0.46 -27.16 10.66
C VAL A 74 -0.23 -28.39 11.52
N VAL A 75 0.12 -28.20 12.79
CA VAL A 75 0.33 -29.30 13.74
C VAL A 75 -0.86 -29.34 14.69
N VAL A 76 -1.63 -30.41 14.62
CA VAL A 76 -2.90 -30.57 15.33
C VAL A 76 -2.72 -31.60 16.43
N SER A 77 -3.11 -31.25 17.66
CA SER A 77 -3.08 -32.17 18.80
C SER A 77 -4.46 -32.77 19.03
N TYR A 78 -4.54 -34.10 19.09
CA TYR A 78 -5.77 -34.85 19.38
C TYR A 78 -5.71 -35.44 20.77
N ASP A 79 -6.52 -34.92 21.70
CA ASP A 79 -6.74 -35.56 23.00
C ASP A 79 -7.69 -36.76 22.88
N GLY A 80 -8.69 -36.67 21.99
CA GLY A 80 -9.63 -37.74 21.62
C GLY A 80 -9.12 -38.64 20.49
N ARG A 81 -10.00 -39.46 19.90
CA ARG A 81 -9.62 -40.26 18.73
C ARG A 81 -9.56 -39.35 17.50
N VAL A 82 -8.56 -39.54 16.64
CA VAL A 82 -8.48 -38.81 15.36
C VAL A 82 -9.75 -39.04 14.52
N GLY A 83 -10.27 -40.26 14.55
CA GLY A 83 -11.51 -40.66 13.87
C GLY A 83 -12.80 -40.02 14.39
N ASP A 84 -12.75 -39.29 15.51
CA ASP A 84 -13.90 -38.54 16.00
C ASP A 84 -14.13 -37.26 15.16
N GLU A 85 -13.07 -36.70 14.56
CA GLU A 85 -13.14 -35.53 13.67
C GLU A 85 -12.93 -35.91 12.20
N ILE A 86 -11.92 -36.75 11.90
CA ILE A 86 -11.59 -37.14 10.54
C ILE A 86 -12.37 -38.40 10.18
N GLY A 87 -13.12 -38.37 9.08
CA GLY A 87 -13.95 -39.49 8.66
C GLY A 87 -13.16 -40.56 7.93
N GLU A 88 -12.30 -40.13 7.00
CA GLU A 88 -11.56 -41.03 6.13
C GLU A 88 -10.21 -40.43 5.70
N PHE A 89 -9.20 -41.29 5.67
CA PHE A 89 -7.93 -41.03 5.01
C PHE A 89 -7.79 -41.92 3.77
N GLU A 90 -7.24 -41.38 2.69
CA GLU A 90 -6.91 -42.12 1.47
C GLU A 90 -5.39 -42.14 1.27
N SER A 91 -4.89 -43.25 0.76
CA SER A 91 -3.47 -43.43 0.42
C SER A 91 -3.31 -43.44 -1.09
N SER A 92 -2.42 -42.59 -1.61
CA SER A 92 -2.03 -42.56 -3.01
C SER A 92 -0.51 -42.59 -3.11
N GLY A 93 0.05 -43.80 -3.30
CA GLY A 93 1.49 -44.02 -3.31
C GLY A 93 2.12 -43.82 -1.94
N GLU A 94 2.94 -42.78 -1.78
CA GLU A 94 3.61 -42.43 -0.53
C GLU A 94 2.90 -41.32 0.28
N VAL A 95 1.74 -40.87 -0.19
CA VAL A 95 1.00 -39.74 0.38
C VAL A 95 -0.30 -40.25 0.99
N VAL A 96 -0.59 -39.79 2.20
CA VAL A 96 -1.87 -40.02 2.89
C VAL A 96 -2.60 -38.69 2.99
N THR A 97 -3.80 -38.59 2.45
CA THR A 97 -4.61 -37.37 2.42
C THR A 97 -5.91 -37.51 3.19
N ILE A 98 -6.41 -36.40 3.74
CA ILE A 98 -7.75 -36.33 4.34
C ILE A 98 -8.78 -36.42 3.21
N SER A 99 -9.57 -37.49 3.16
CA SER A 99 -10.63 -37.65 2.15
C SER A 99 -11.94 -37.03 2.60
N SER A 100 -12.26 -37.13 3.90
CA SER A 100 -13.47 -36.52 4.46
C SER A 100 -13.33 -36.25 5.95
N PHE A 101 -14.12 -35.29 6.44
CA PHE A 101 -14.33 -35.08 7.88
C PHE A 101 -15.64 -35.73 8.36
N ALA A 102 -15.61 -36.31 9.55
CA ALA A 102 -16.78 -36.86 10.23
C ALA A 102 -17.65 -35.76 10.87
N THR A 103 -17.03 -34.65 11.28
CA THR A 103 -17.70 -33.52 11.94
C THR A 103 -17.34 -32.18 11.29
N GLU A 104 -18.20 -31.18 11.45
CA GLU A 104 -17.92 -29.82 10.96
C GLU A 104 -16.95 -29.04 11.84
N GLU A 105 -16.80 -29.45 13.09
CA GLU A 105 -15.94 -28.85 14.12
C GLU A 105 -14.89 -29.86 14.61
N GLY A 106 -13.72 -29.35 14.98
CA GLY A 106 -12.64 -30.15 15.53
C GLY A 106 -11.27 -29.49 15.40
N PRO A 107 -10.25 -30.03 16.08
CA PRO A 107 -8.95 -29.39 16.20
C PRO A 107 -8.23 -29.24 14.85
N ALA A 108 -8.40 -30.15 13.88
CA ALA A 108 -7.80 -29.98 12.56
C ALA A 108 -8.48 -28.88 11.75
N ARG A 109 -9.81 -28.82 11.75
CA ARG A 109 -10.57 -27.77 11.05
C ARG A 109 -10.30 -26.38 11.63
N GLU A 110 -10.28 -26.27 12.96
CA GLU A 110 -9.94 -25.05 13.70
C GLU A 110 -8.50 -24.59 13.39
N SER A 111 -7.58 -25.55 13.22
CA SER A 111 -6.20 -25.27 12.84
C SER A 111 -6.03 -24.95 11.35
N GLY A 112 -7.07 -25.08 10.53
CA GLY A 112 -7.03 -24.73 9.11
C GLY A 112 -6.83 -25.90 8.14
N ALA A 113 -6.72 -27.14 8.61
CA ALA A 113 -6.64 -28.30 7.73
C ALA A 113 -7.94 -28.47 6.92
N ARG A 114 -7.85 -29.00 5.70
CA ARG A 114 -8.97 -29.21 4.78
C ARG A 114 -8.91 -30.59 4.12
N GLU A 115 -10.01 -31.00 3.49
CA GLU A 115 -10.02 -32.18 2.63
C GLU A 115 -8.99 -31.99 1.51
N GLY A 116 -8.30 -33.07 1.15
CA GLY A 116 -7.16 -33.07 0.24
C GLY A 116 -5.81 -32.72 0.90
N TRP A 117 -5.76 -32.23 2.14
CA TRP A 117 -4.48 -32.02 2.82
C TRP A 117 -3.82 -33.35 3.14
N GLN A 118 -2.49 -33.40 3.00
CA GLN A 118 -1.69 -34.58 3.27
C GLN A 118 -1.20 -34.61 4.72
N VAL A 119 -1.06 -35.81 5.28
CA VAL A 119 -0.37 -36.01 6.55
C VAL A 119 1.12 -36.11 6.28
N ASN A 120 1.92 -35.20 6.83
CA ASN A 120 3.38 -35.33 6.82
C ASN A 120 3.78 -36.44 7.80
N LEU A 121 3.79 -37.69 7.31
CA LEU A 121 4.14 -38.87 8.10
C LEU A 121 5.59 -38.80 8.61
N VAL A 122 6.50 -38.16 7.87
CA VAL A 122 7.90 -38.08 8.30
C VAL A 122 8.02 -37.22 9.56
N GLU A 123 7.46 -36.02 9.55
CA GLU A 123 7.51 -35.12 10.70
C GLU A 123 6.61 -35.60 11.84
N THR A 124 5.41 -36.12 11.53
CA THR A 124 4.51 -36.73 12.52
C THR A 124 5.19 -37.84 13.32
N PHE A 125 5.97 -38.72 12.68
CA PHE A 125 6.67 -39.80 13.39
C PHE A 125 7.96 -39.35 14.09
N LYS A 126 8.55 -38.21 13.71
CA LYS A 126 9.71 -37.62 14.40
C LYS A 126 9.34 -36.89 15.69
N MET A 127 8.07 -36.51 15.88
CA MET A 127 7.64 -35.80 17.09
C MET A 127 7.75 -36.68 18.33
N ASP A 128 8.56 -36.26 19.32
CA ASP A 128 8.76 -37.00 20.58
C ASP A 128 7.44 -37.24 21.34
N SER A 129 6.48 -36.32 21.23
CA SER A 129 5.16 -36.45 21.85
C SER A 129 4.38 -37.67 21.35
N ASN A 130 4.64 -38.12 20.12
CA ASN A 130 3.89 -39.21 19.50
C ASN A 130 4.48 -40.59 19.80
N ARG A 131 5.69 -40.65 20.38
CA ARG A 131 6.43 -41.91 20.58
C ARG A 131 5.67 -42.94 21.42
N LYS A 132 4.86 -42.50 22.38
CA LYS A 132 4.01 -43.39 23.20
C LYS A 132 2.74 -43.78 22.47
N SER A 133 2.09 -42.82 21.83
CA SER A 133 0.76 -42.98 21.21
C SER A 133 0.81 -43.79 19.91
N LEU A 134 1.88 -43.66 19.13
CA LEU A 134 2.08 -44.45 17.90
C LEU A 134 2.41 -45.92 18.19
N GLY A 135 2.95 -46.23 19.37
CA GLY A 135 3.24 -47.60 19.78
C GLY A 135 4.18 -48.34 18.81
N GLN A 136 3.67 -49.39 18.17
CA GLN A 136 4.40 -50.18 17.15
C GLN A 136 4.08 -49.78 15.71
N LEU A 137 3.13 -48.85 15.51
CA LEU A 137 2.76 -48.38 14.19
C LEU A 137 3.98 -47.73 13.55
N ASN A 138 4.28 -48.10 12.31
CA ASN A 138 5.33 -47.48 11.51
C ASN A 138 4.74 -46.82 10.25
N ARG A 139 5.55 -46.05 9.51
CA ARG A 139 5.10 -45.35 8.29
C ARG A 139 4.54 -46.30 7.23
N SER A 140 5.12 -47.50 7.07
CA SER A 140 4.64 -48.50 6.10
C SER A 140 3.25 -49.00 6.48
N ASP A 141 3.01 -49.26 7.76
CA ASP A 141 1.72 -49.74 8.24
C ASP A 141 0.58 -48.76 7.96
N VAL A 142 0.88 -47.45 8.02
CA VAL A 142 -0.05 -46.35 7.74
C VAL A 142 -0.27 -46.17 6.25
N LEU A 143 0.77 -46.36 5.41
CA LEU A 143 0.62 -46.28 3.96
C LEU A 143 -0.19 -47.44 3.39
N GLU A 144 -0.04 -48.64 3.96
CA GLU A 144 -0.85 -49.81 3.62
C GLU A 144 -2.30 -49.69 4.12
N ASP A 145 -2.50 -49.06 5.28
CA ASP A 145 -3.81 -48.91 5.89
C ASP A 145 -3.91 -47.60 6.69
N PRO A 146 -4.34 -46.51 6.03
CA PRO A 146 -4.49 -45.19 6.67
C PRO A 146 -5.52 -45.16 7.78
N SER A 147 -6.47 -46.10 7.81
CA SER A 147 -7.52 -46.14 8.84
C SER A 147 -6.96 -46.32 10.25
N LYS A 148 -5.75 -46.90 10.37
CA LYS A 148 -5.02 -47.01 11.63
C LYS A 148 -4.76 -45.66 12.30
N LEU A 149 -4.63 -44.57 11.53
CA LEU A 149 -4.49 -43.22 12.10
C LEU A 149 -5.76 -42.77 12.83
N LEU A 150 -6.94 -43.18 12.36
CA LEU A 150 -8.24 -42.80 12.94
C LEU A 150 -8.45 -43.39 14.34
N GLU A 151 -7.76 -44.49 14.66
CA GLU A 151 -7.86 -45.15 15.97
C GLU A 151 -6.96 -44.52 17.04
N LEU A 152 -6.01 -43.67 16.63
CA LEU A 152 -5.05 -43.05 17.55
C LEU A 152 -5.72 -41.98 18.42
N SER A 153 -5.26 -41.87 19.65
CA SER A 153 -5.59 -40.78 20.58
C SER A 153 -4.34 -40.30 21.31
N GLY A 154 -4.37 -39.07 21.83
CA GLY A 154 -3.20 -38.44 22.43
C GLY A 154 -2.04 -38.26 21.44
N VAL A 155 -2.33 -38.00 20.16
CA VAL A 155 -1.35 -37.90 19.07
C VAL A 155 -1.36 -36.50 18.47
N ARG A 156 -0.22 -36.06 17.93
CA ARG A 156 -0.11 -34.83 17.14
C ARG A 156 0.08 -35.18 15.68
N LEU A 157 -0.79 -34.70 14.79
CA LEU A 157 -0.65 -34.91 13.36
C LEU A 157 -0.19 -33.61 12.70
N MET A 158 0.81 -33.70 11.82
CA MET A 158 1.22 -32.58 10.98
C MET A 158 0.54 -32.72 9.63
N PHE A 159 -0.32 -31.76 9.31
CA PHE A 159 -0.95 -31.68 8.00
C PHE A 159 -0.27 -30.62 7.17
N GLU A 160 -0.10 -30.91 5.91
CA GLU A 160 0.39 -29.97 4.90
C GLU A 160 -0.64 -29.91 3.80
N PRO A 161 -0.81 -28.76 3.12
CA PRO A 161 -1.44 -28.78 1.82
C PRO A 161 -0.74 -29.86 0.99
N GLN A 162 -1.48 -30.70 0.27
CA GLN A 162 -0.84 -31.64 -0.65
C GLN A 162 0.14 -30.83 -1.48
N ASP A 163 1.42 -31.22 -1.43
CA ASP A 163 2.50 -30.54 -2.14
C ASP A 163 2.21 -30.75 -3.63
N SER A 164 1.31 -29.93 -4.16
CA SER A 164 0.98 -29.87 -5.57
C SER A 164 2.21 -29.22 -6.16
N GLY A 165 3.26 -30.01 -6.43
CA GLY A 165 4.52 -29.50 -6.95
C GLY A 165 4.17 -28.51 -8.06
N ALA A 166 4.38 -27.21 -7.78
CA ALA A 166 3.55 -26.11 -8.29
C ALA A 166 2.84 -26.47 -9.61
N THR A 167 1.63 -27.05 -9.51
CA THR A 167 0.90 -27.39 -10.72
C THR A 167 0.49 -26.06 -11.31
N GLU A 168 1.01 -25.72 -12.49
CA GLU A 168 0.62 -24.51 -13.17
C GLU A 168 -0.84 -24.64 -13.60
N TYR A 169 -1.74 -24.17 -12.75
CA TYR A 169 -3.19 -24.24 -13.00
C TYR A 169 -3.61 -23.28 -14.11
N TYR A 170 -2.90 -22.16 -14.22
CA TYR A 170 -3.27 -21.09 -15.13
C TYR A 170 -2.04 -20.33 -15.59
N ARG A 171 -1.86 -20.26 -16.92
CA ARG A 171 -0.89 -19.39 -17.57
C ARG A 171 -1.65 -18.41 -18.46
N ALA A 172 -1.61 -17.13 -18.10
CA ALA A 172 -2.00 -16.07 -19.01
C ALA A 172 -0.77 -15.51 -19.71
N THR A 173 -0.84 -15.42 -21.03
CA THR A 173 0.01 -14.54 -21.82
C THR A 173 -0.90 -13.53 -22.49
N GLU A 174 -0.54 -12.25 -22.47
CA GLU A 174 -1.30 -11.13 -23.06
C GLU A 174 -2.53 -10.66 -22.25
N SER A 175 -3.28 -9.70 -22.82
CA SER A 175 -4.32 -8.90 -22.16
C SER A 175 -5.63 -9.65 -21.86
N ARG A 176 -5.62 -10.98 -21.80
CA ARG A 176 -6.80 -11.81 -21.53
C ARG A 176 -6.59 -12.62 -20.27
N PHE A 177 -7.12 -12.10 -19.18
CA PHE A 177 -7.27 -12.82 -17.93
C PHE A 177 -8.64 -13.48 -17.92
N GLU A 178 -8.67 -14.81 -18.02
CA GLU A 178 -9.89 -15.59 -17.86
C GLU A 178 -10.13 -15.90 -16.40
N GLN A 179 -11.41 -15.98 -16.02
CA GLN A 179 -11.77 -16.42 -14.68
C GLN A 179 -11.36 -17.89 -14.54
N THR A 180 -10.51 -18.17 -13.54
CA THR A 180 -10.06 -19.52 -13.21
C THR A 180 -10.59 -19.91 -11.84
N VAL A 181 -11.02 -21.16 -11.71
CA VAL A 181 -11.32 -21.78 -10.42
C VAL A 181 -10.05 -22.45 -9.94
N CYS A 182 -9.51 -21.99 -8.81
CA CYS A 182 -8.40 -22.68 -8.16
C CYS A 182 -9.00 -23.82 -7.32
N PRO A 183 -8.63 -25.09 -7.57
CA PRO A 183 -9.11 -26.22 -6.77
C PRO A 183 -8.43 -26.30 -5.40
N SER A 184 -7.38 -25.51 -5.18
CA SER A 184 -6.61 -25.48 -3.95
C SER A 184 -7.03 -24.30 -3.06
N SER A 185 -6.80 -24.44 -1.75
CA SER A 185 -6.92 -23.35 -0.79
C SER A 185 -5.76 -22.34 -0.87
N SER A 186 -4.69 -22.66 -1.62
CA SER A 186 -3.56 -21.76 -1.91
C SER A 186 -3.35 -21.60 -3.40
N LEU A 187 -2.92 -20.40 -3.79
CA LEU A 187 -2.54 -20.07 -5.15
C LEU A 187 -1.23 -19.28 -5.14
N ASP A 188 -0.18 -19.88 -5.69
CA ASP A 188 1.05 -19.15 -6.00
C ASP A 188 0.92 -18.49 -7.36
N ILE A 189 0.89 -17.15 -7.37
CA ILE A 189 0.82 -16.39 -8.61
C ILE A 189 2.20 -15.88 -8.96
N LYS A 190 2.75 -16.38 -10.08
CA LYS A 190 4.04 -15.93 -10.61
C LYS A 190 3.82 -15.02 -11.81
N TRP A 191 4.40 -13.83 -11.75
CA TRP A 191 4.35 -12.87 -12.83
C TRP A 191 5.69 -12.79 -13.54
N LEU A 192 5.66 -12.88 -14.86
CA LEU A 192 6.80 -12.56 -15.72
C LEU A 192 6.44 -11.30 -16.52
N THR A 193 7.21 -10.25 -16.31
CA THR A 193 7.09 -8.98 -17.01
C THR A 193 8.37 -8.68 -17.78
N ASP A 194 8.27 -7.98 -18.92
CA ASP A 194 9.41 -7.45 -19.67
C ASP A 194 10.03 -6.19 -19.01
N GLY A 195 9.42 -5.70 -17.93
CA GLY A 195 9.94 -4.63 -17.08
C GLY A 195 8.86 -3.96 -16.22
N ASP A 196 9.28 -3.25 -15.18
CA ASP A 196 8.40 -2.51 -14.26
C ASP A 196 7.99 -1.12 -14.79
N GLY A 197 8.44 -0.75 -16.00
CA GLY A 197 8.31 0.62 -16.50
C GLY A 197 9.09 1.64 -15.66
N SER A 198 10.17 1.24 -14.98
CA SER A 198 11.01 2.12 -14.12
C SER A 198 11.39 3.44 -14.78
N HIS A 199 11.75 3.41 -16.07
CA HIS A 199 12.11 4.60 -16.86
C HIS A 199 10.92 5.43 -17.36
N SER A 200 9.69 4.97 -17.15
CA SER A 200 8.47 5.68 -17.56
C SER A 200 7.38 5.45 -16.52
N PRO A 201 7.41 6.21 -15.40
CA PRO A 201 6.43 6.09 -14.31
C PRO A 201 4.97 6.12 -14.79
N ASP A 202 4.68 6.92 -15.81
CA ASP A 202 3.34 7.07 -16.40
C ASP A 202 2.91 5.85 -17.25
N SER A 203 3.85 4.94 -17.55
CA SER A 203 3.62 3.70 -18.31
C SER A 203 3.76 2.46 -17.45
N ARG A 204 3.82 2.61 -16.12
CA ARG A 204 3.79 1.48 -15.21
C ARG A 204 2.45 0.80 -15.29
N TRP A 205 2.47 -0.51 -15.35
CA TRP A 205 1.30 -1.35 -15.30
C TRP A 205 1.42 -2.29 -14.11
N GLY A 206 0.28 -2.80 -13.66
CA GLY A 206 0.20 -3.76 -12.57
C GLY A 206 -1.00 -4.65 -12.79
N ILE A 207 -1.10 -5.70 -11.98
CA ILE A 207 -2.21 -6.63 -12.05
C ILE A 207 -3.00 -6.56 -10.76
N PHE A 208 -4.32 -6.50 -10.90
CA PHE A 208 -5.24 -6.57 -9.79
C PHE A 208 -6.02 -7.87 -9.92
N ALA A 209 -5.93 -8.74 -8.92
CA ALA A 209 -6.66 -10.00 -8.87
C ALA A 209 -7.61 -9.98 -7.66
N LEU A 210 -8.85 -10.44 -7.87
CA LEU A 210 -9.82 -10.65 -6.80
C LEU A 210 -10.01 -12.15 -6.62
N ILE A 211 -9.69 -12.65 -5.44
CA ILE A 211 -9.90 -14.05 -5.06
C ILE A 211 -11.21 -14.12 -4.27
N THR A 212 -12.13 -14.99 -4.70
CA THR A 212 -13.43 -15.18 -4.06
C THR A 212 -13.68 -16.66 -3.77
N PRO A 213 -14.41 -17.00 -2.70
CA PRO A 213 -14.87 -18.37 -2.46
C PRO A 213 -15.64 -18.93 -3.67
N GLU A 214 -15.56 -20.24 -3.86
CA GLU A 214 -16.29 -20.94 -4.92
C GLU A 214 -17.80 -20.65 -4.87
N GLY A 215 -18.44 -20.61 -6.04
CA GLY A 215 -19.86 -20.29 -6.18
C GLY A 215 -20.17 -18.79 -6.10
N THR A 216 -19.21 -17.96 -5.70
CA THR A 216 -19.37 -16.51 -5.69
C THR A 216 -19.01 -15.94 -7.07
N VAL A 217 -19.91 -16.09 -8.05
CA VAL A 217 -19.69 -15.45 -9.37
C VAL A 217 -19.82 -13.93 -9.19
N LYS A 218 -18.69 -13.22 -9.32
CA LYS A 218 -18.67 -11.76 -9.40
C LYS A 218 -18.49 -11.37 -10.86
N ASP A 219 -19.31 -10.45 -11.32
CA ASP A 219 -19.13 -9.83 -12.63
C ASP A 219 -17.82 -9.02 -12.63
N SER A 220 -17.16 -9.01 -13.79
CA SER A 220 -15.99 -8.19 -14.12
C SER A 220 -16.13 -6.72 -13.68
N SER A 221 -17.34 -6.16 -13.70
CA SER A 221 -17.63 -4.80 -13.24
C SER A 221 -17.31 -4.58 -11.76
N VAL A 222 -17.49 -5.59 -10.91
CA VAL A 222 -17.19 -5.51 -9.47
C VAL A 222 -15.69 -5.44 -9.24
N CYS A 223 -14.91 -6.28 -9.92
CA CYS A 223 -13.45 -6.25 -9.85
C CYS A 223 -12.89 -4.91 -10.32
N ASN A 224 -13.40 -4.37 -11.44
CA ASN A 224 -12.99 -3.07 -11.95
C ASN A 224 -13.29 -1.94 -10.97
N LYS A 225 -14.49 -1.95 -10.36
CA LYS A 225 -14.87 -0.95 -9.35
C LYS A 225 -13.97 -1.03 -8.12
N LEU A 226 -13.64 -2.24 -7.65
CA LEU A 226 -12.71 -2.43 -6.54
C LEU A 226 -11.30 -1.94 -6.89
N ALA A 227 -10.81 -2.21 -8.10
CA ALA A 227 -9.53 -1.72 -8.57
C ALA A 227 -9.50 -0.17 -8.65
N GLU A 228 -10.58 0.46 -9.12
CA GLU A 228 -10.72 1.92 -9.16
C GLU A 228 -10.71 2.54 -7.75
N VAL A 229 -11.47 1.96 -6.82
CA VAL A 229 -11.50 2.41 -5.41
C VAL A 229 -10.13 2.22 -4.77
N TRP A 230 -9.51 1.05 -4.94
CA TRP A 230 -8.18 0.76 -4.42
C TRP A 230 -7.14 1.76 -4.95
N ASN A 231 -7.14 2.02 -6.26
CA ASN A 231 -6.23 2.98 -6.86
C ASN A 231 -6.48 4.41 -6.32
N THR A 232 -7.75 4.80 -6.19
CA THR A 232 -8.12 6.11 -5.64
C THR A 232 -7.65 6.27 -4.20
N GLU A 233 -7.88 5.28 -3.34
CA GLU A 233 -7.45 5.32 -1.94
C GLU A 233 -5.93 5.19 -1.80
N THR A 234 -5.28 4.40 -2.64
CA THR A 234 -3.81 4.32 -2.68
C THR A 234 -3.18 5.66 -3.09
N LEU A 235 -3.77 6.35 -4.07
CA LEU A 235 -3.32 7.69 -4.47
C LEU A 235 -3.54 8.71 -3.36
N ARG A 236 -4.66 8.64 -2.64
CA ARG A 236 -4.92 9.50 -1.46
C ARG A 236 -3.92 9.23 -0.34
N ALA A 237 -3.67 7.96 -0.04
CA ALA A 237 -2.76 7.52 1.02
C ALA A 237 -1.29 7.87 0.74
N ARG A 238 -0.86 7.76 -0.53
CA ARG A 238 0.50 8.17 -0.95
C ARG A 238 0.73 9.69 -0.84
N GLY A 239 -0.33 10.47 -0.64
CA GLY A 239 -0.27 11.93 -0.60
C GLY A 239 0.06 12.56 -1.96
N ALA A 240 0.16 13.88 -1.98
CA ALA A 240 0.56 14.60 -3.18
C ALA A 240 2.02 14.31 -3.51
N GLN A 241 2.25 13.49 -4.55
CA GLN A 241 3.60 13.25 -5.07
C GLN A 241 3.98 14.38 -6.04
N GLY A 242 4.84 15.26 -5.54
CA GLY A 242 5.34 16.41 -6.28
C GLY A 242 6.01 17.36 -5.31
N LYS A 243 6.82 18.29 -5.83
CA LYS A 243 7.23 19.44 -5.03
C LYS A 243 5.95 20.19 -4.71
N ILE A 244 5.45 20.06 -3.47
CA ILE A 244 4.33 20.84 -2.98
C ILE A 244 4.82 22.29 -3.03
N ALA A 245 4.61 22.94 -4.17
CA ALA A 245 4.70 24.37 -4.26
C ALA A 245 3.49 24.86 -3.49
N VAL A 246 3.68 25.05 -2.19
CA VAL A 246 2.88 26.00 -1.44
C VAL A 246 3.21 27.33 -2.10
N GLU A 247 2.49 27.65 -3.18
CA GLU A 247 2.30 29.06 -3.50
C GLU A 247 1.78 29.66 -2.20
N PRO A 248 2.33 30.80 -1.74
CA PRO A 248 1.71 31.53 -0.66
C PRO A 248 0.28 31.79 -1.14
N GLU A 249 -0.67 30.94 -0.74
CA GLU A 249 -2.08 31.25 -0.84
C GLU A 249 -2.15 32.55 -0.07
N ASP A 250 -2.34 33.65 -0.80
CA ASP A 250 -2.59 34.94 -0.20
C ASP A 250 -3.71 34.67 0.80
N TRP A 251 -3.35 34.68 2.09
CA TRP A 251 -4.30 34.56 3.16
C TRP A 251 -5.18 35.78 3.05
N ASP A 252 -6.24 35.65 2.26
CA ASP A 252 -7.11 36.78 2.03
C ASP A 252 -7.75 37.16 3.37
N GLU A 253 -8.04 38.44 3.49
CA GLU A 253 -8.57 39.02 4.71
C GLU A 253 -9.86 38.30 5.16
N ALA A 254 -10.62 37.72 4.21
CA ALA A 254 -11.84 36.99 4.47
C ALA A 254 -11.57 35.64 5.16
N ARG A 255 -10.56 34.89 4.71
CA ARG A 255 -10.19 33.59 5.26
C ARG A 255 -9.55 33.72 6.65
N LEU A 256 -8.70 34.75 6.84
CA LEU A 256 -8.17 35.09 8.17
C LEU A 256 -9.27 35.47 9.15
N ARG A 257 -10.26 36.27 8.71
CA ARG A 257 -11.43 36.60 9.53
C ARG A 257 -12.27 35.37 9.88
N ALA A 258 -12.50 34.47 8.93
CA ALA A 258 -13.27 33.24 9.17
C ALA A 258 -12.57 32.31 10.18
N LEU A 259 -11.24 32.16 10.09
CA LEU A 259 -10.45 31.40 11.04
C LEU A 259 -10.51 32.02 12.44
N CYS A 260 -10.34 33.33 12.54
CA CYS A 260 -10.43 34.06 13.79
C CYS A 260 -11.79 33.94 14.46
N ALA A 261 -12.88 34.05 13.68
CA ALA A 261 -14.23 33.88 14.18
C ALA A 261 -14.47 32.45 14.73
N ARG A 262 -13.87 31.44 14.11
CA ARG A 262 -13.99 30.04 14.55
C ARG A 262 -13.27 29.76 15.87
N HIS A 263 -12.12 30.40 16.09
CA HIS A 263 -11.26 30.13 17.26
C HIS A 263 -11.32 31.22 18.34
N GLY A 264 -12.14 32.26 18.16
CA GLY A 264 -12.23 33.39 19.09
C GLY A 264 -10.97 34.26 19.12
N TRP A 265 -10.16 34.25 18.06
CA TRP A 265 -8.97 35.09 17.96
C TRP A 265 -9.34 36.51 17.49
N GLN A 266 -8.63 37.50 18.01
CA GLN A 266 -8.68 38.87 17.51
C GLN A 266 -7.26 39.33 17.20
N PHE A 267 -6.95 39.54 15.92
CA PHE A 267 -5.72 40.21 15.51
C PHE A 267 -5.83 41.71 15.77
N GLU A 268 -4.72 42.34 16.14
CA GLU A 268 -4.65 43.79 16.42
C GLU A 268 -5.23 44.61 15.25
N TRP A 269 -4.91 44.25 14.00
CA TRP A 269 -5.40 44.93 12.79
C TRP A 269 -6.91 44.76 12.53
N MET A 270 -7.59 43.82 13.19
CA MET A 270 -9.06 43.67 13.13
C MET A 270 -9.78 44.53 14.18
N THR A 271 -9.05 45.11 15.12
CA THR A 271 -9.61 46.09 16.06
C THR A 271 -9.61 47.48 15.43
N GLU A 272 -10.54 48.34 15.84
CA GLU A 272 -10.62 49.72 15.35
C GLU A 272 -9.33 50.51 15.60
N GLU A 273 -8.65 50.24 16.73
CA GLU A 273 -7.39 50.87 17.09
C GLU A 273 -6.23 50.42 16.21
N GLY A 274 -6.11 49.11 15.93
CA GLY A 274 -5.07 48.59 15.07
C GLY A 274 -5.27 48.98 13.60
N GLU A 275 -6.51 49.04 13.12
CA GLU A 275 -6.80 49.55 11.76
C GLU A 275 -6.49 51.05 11.65
N LYS A 276 -6.80 51.85 12.69
CA LYS A 276 -6.43 53.27 12.75
C LYS A 276 -4.92 53.45 12.72
N LYS A 277 -4.18 52.66 13.50
CA LYS A 277 -2.71 52.65 13.52
C LYS A 277 -2.13 52.25 12.16
N ARG A 278 -2.66 51.21 11.53
CA ARG A 278 -2.28 50.77 10.18
C ARG A 278 -2.53 51.85 9.12
N ARG A 279 -3.64 52.58 9.17
CA ARG A 279 -3.91 53.70 8.25
C ARG A 279 -2.93 54.85 8.42
N ILE A 280 -2.59 55.21 9.65
CA ILE A 280 -1.61 56.26 9.94
C ILE A 280 -0.23 55.86 9.43
N GLU A 281 0.20 54.62 9.71
CA GLU A 281 1.49 54.10 9.25
C GLU A 281 1.53 53.91 7.73
N GLY A 282 0.44 53.42 7.12
CA GLY A 282 0.28 53.26 5.68
C GLY A 282 0.33 54.59 4.93
N ALA A 283 -0.39 55.61 5.43
CA ALA A 283 -0.33 56.97 4.89
C ALA A 283 1.09 57.55 5.02
N GLY A 284 1.78 57.29 6.13
CA GLY A 284 3.18 57.66 6.32
C GLY A 284 4.13 57.00 5.32
N ARG A 285 3.96 55.69 5.05
CA ARG A 285 4.77 54.96 4.07
C ARG A 285 4.49 55.44 2.64
N ALA A 286 3.23 55.65 2.27
CA ALA A 286 2.85 56.18 0.97
C ALA A 286 3.42 57.58 0.73
N ARG A 287 3.38 58.46 1.74
CA ARG A 287 3.98 59.79 1.68
C ARG A 287 5.50 59.73 1.50
N LYS A 288 6.19 58.88 2.26
CA LYS A 288 7.65 58.67 2.11
C LYS A 288 8.02 58.07 0.75
N ALA A 289 7.20 57.17 0.20
CA ALA A 289 7.41 56.60 -1.13
C ALA A 289 7.21 57.64 -2.24
N ALA A 290 6.18 58.47 -2.15
CA ALA A 290 5.93 59.58 -3.07
C ALA A 290 7.06 60.63 -3.01
N GLU A 291 7.54 60.95 -1.81
CA GLU A 291 8.67 61.88 -1.61
C GLU A 291 9.97 61.33 -2.20
N LYS A 292 10.26 60.03 -1.99
CA LYS A 292 11.39 59.35 -2.65
C LYS A 292 11.25 59.32 -4.17
N ALA A 293 10.05 59.10 -4.70
CA ALA A 293 9.79 59.13 -6.14
C ALA A 293 10.03 60.53 -6.73
N SER A 294 9.55 61.59 -6.06
CA SER A 294 9.76 62.98 -6.46
C SER A 294 11.25 63.42 -6.35
N GLN A 295 11.97 62.98 -5.32
CA GLN A 295 13.42 63.19 -5.21
C GLN A 295 14.21 62.44 -6.30
N LYS A 296 13.76 61.25 -6.71
CA LYS A 296 14.38 60.48 -7.80
C LYS A 296 14.14 61.12 -9.17
N GLU A 297 13.03 61.82 -9.36
CA GLU A 297 12.75 62.61 -10.57
C GLU A 297 13.55 63.92 -10.61
N THR A 298 13.75 64.58 -9.47
CA THR A 298 14.49 65.87 -9.39
C THR A 298 16.01 65.71 -9.37
N SER A 299 16.54 64.59 -8.87
CA SER A 299 17.98 64.28 -8.88
C SER A 299 18.50 63.75 -10.23
N LYS A 300 17.61 63.34 -11.14
CA LYS A 300 17.95 63.16 -12.56
C LYS A 300 17.90 64.51 -13.26
N GLY A 301 18.91 65.34 -12.95
CA GLY A 301 19.03 66.70 -13.46
C GLY A 301 18.90 66.80 -14.98
N GLY A 302 18.09 67.78 -15.40
CA GLY A 302 18.35 68.57 -16.60
C GLY A 302 17.75 68.07 -17.90
N ALA A 303 16.51 68.49 -18.18
CA ALA A 303 16.14 69.07 -19.47
C ALA A 303 14.73 69.64 -19.41
N TRP A 304 14.61 70.87 -18.89
CA TRP A 304 13.39 71.68 -18.94
C TRP A 304 13.15 72.29 -20.34
N TRP A 305 13.63 71.62 -21.39
CA TRP A 305 13.50 72.00 -22.79
C TRP A 305 13.61 70.76 -23.67
N ARG A 306 12.47 70.12 -23.98
CA ARG A 306 12.24 69.39 -25.24
C ARG A 306 10.76 69.46 -25.60
N LEU A 307 10.32 70.63 -26.07
CA LEU A 307 9.08 70.79 -26.83
C LEU A 307 9.07 69.94 -28.12
N ASP A 308 10.23 69.46 -28.60
CA ASP A 308 10.34 68.60 -29.79
C ASP A 308 9.83 67.16 -29.61
N SER A 309 9.76 66.65 -28.38
CA SER A 309 9.34 65.25 -28.15
C SER A 309 7.82 65.07 -28.20
N VAL A 310 7.05 66.13 -27.93
CA VAL A 310 5.57 66.10 -28.02
C VAL A 310 5.10 66.17 -29.48
N ALA A 311 5.86 66.82 -30.37
CA ALA A 311 5.56 66.88 -31.80
C ALA A 311 5.70 65.52 -32.52
N LYS A 312 6.58 64.63 -32.05
CA LYS A 312 6.77 63.30 -32.66
C LYS A 312 5.75 62.26 -32.21
N ALA A 313 5.09 62.44 -31.06
CA ALA A 313 4.10 61.49 -30.54
C ALA A 313 2.72 61.59 -31.23
N PHE A 314 2.43 62.69 -31.94
CA PHE A 314 1.19 62.84 -32.71
C PHE A 314 1.29 62.38 -34.18
N ALA A 315 2.49 62.05 -34.68
CA ALA A 315 2.71 61.87 -36.12
C ALA A 315 2.67 60.42 -36.64
N PHE A 316 2.74 59.38 -35.80
CA PHE A 316 2.72 58.00 -36.30
C PHE A 316 1.92 57.06 -35.38
N GLY A 317 0.65 56.87 -35.74
CA GLY A 317 -0.17 55.79 -35.21
C GLY A 317 0.33 54.45 -35.74
N ASN A 318 0.70 53.54 -34.84
CA ASN A 318 1.04 52.17 -35.20
C ASN A 318 0.20 51.19 -34.37
N LYS A 319 -0.72 50.51 -35.06
CA LYS A 319 -1.44 49.33 -34.55
C LYS A 319 -0.47 48.14 -34.50
N PRO A 320 -0.46 47.33 -33.43
CA PRO A 320 0.20 46.04 -33.47
C PRO A 320 -0.72 44.98 -34.09
N GLN A 321 -0.29 44.39 -35.20
CA GLN A 321 -0.73 43.07 -35.66
C GLN A 321 0.31 42.04 -35.20
N ASN A 322 -0.14 40.96 -34.55
CA ASN A 322 0.55 39.67 -34.64
C ASN A 322 -0.44 38.53 -34.37
N LYS A 323 -0.74 37.76 -35.42
CA LYS A 323 -1.38 36.44 -35.36
C LYS A 323 -0.31 35.41 -35.71
N ALA A 324 0.02 34.51 -34.78
CA ALA A 324 0.79 33.31 -35.08
C ALA A 324 -0.18 32.12 -35.21
N LYS A 325 -0.18 31.48 -36.38
CA LYS A 325 -0.86 30.21 -36.68
C LYS A 325 0.08 29.07 -36.35
N ILE A 326 -0.38 28.13 -35.52
CA ILE A 326 0.31 26.85 -35.24
C ILE A 326 -0.27 25.78 -36.18
N GLN A 327 0.60 25.03 -36.85
CA GLN A 327 0.25 23.90 -37.71
C GLN A 327 0.58 22.58 -36.98
N PRO A 328 -0.29 21.56 -37.00
CA PRO A 328 0.01 20.26 -36.37
C PRO A 328 0.81 19.33 -37.30
N PRO A 329 1.64 18.43 -36.74
CA PRO A 329 2.48 17.53 -37.53
C PRO A 329 1.73 16.32 -38.08
N GLN A 330 2.15 15.86 -39.27
CA GLN A 330 1.59 14.70 -39.96
C GLN A 330 2.14 13.37 -39.45
N ARG A 331 1.25 12.38 -39.39
CA ARG A 331 1.46 11.00 -38.94
C ARG A 331 2.01 10.14 -40.09
N LYS A 332 3.22 9.59 -39.95
CA LYS A 332 3.78 8.60 -40.90
C LYS A 332 3.17 7.22 -40.64
N LYS A 333 2.52 6.64 -41.66
CA LYS A 333 2.16 5.22 -41.74
C LYS A 333 3.42 4.43 -42.10
N SER A 334 3.71 3.36 -41.35
CA SER A 334 4.55 2.27 -41.83
C SER A 334 3.68 1.02 -41.97
N MET A 335 3.67 0.47 -43.17
CA MET A 335 3.26 -0.90 -43.48
C MET A 335 4.54 -1.73 -43.57
N THR A 336 4.46 -2.99 -43.12
CA THR A 336 4.82 -4.24 -43.84
C THR A 336 5.51 -5.24 -42.91
N GLY A 337 5.10 -6.50 -43.02
CA GLY A 337 5.84 -7.65 -42.49
C GLY A 337 4.91 -8.76 -42.04
N GLY A 338 4.31 -9.48 -43.00
CA GLY A 338 3.64 -10.74 -42.72
C GLY A 338 4.66 -11.87 -42.75
N GLU A 339 4.55 -12.81 -41.81
CA GLU A 339 5.31 -14.04 -41.83
C GLU A 339 4.39 -15.22 -41.51
N LYS A 340 4.34 -16.17 -42.46
CA LYS A 340 3.72 -17.48 -42.32
C LYS A 340 4.65 -18.37 -41.52
N VAL A 341 4.14 -19.12 -40.56
CA VAL A 341 4.80 -20.35 -40.09
C VAL A 341 3.78 -21.50 -40.09
N THR A 342 4.30 -22.61 -40.60
CA THR A 342 3.72 -23.86 -41.06
C THR A 342 3.29 -24.83 -39.95
N GLN A 343 2.23 -25.59 -40.25
CA GLN A 343 1.87 -26.86 -39.61
C GLN A 343 2.88 -27.97 -39.94
N ALA A 344 3.23 -28.75 -38.90
CA ALA A 344 3.52 -30.19 -38.89
C ALA A 344 3.41 -30.60 -37.39
N GLY A 345 2.77 -31.67 -36.93
CA GLY A 345 2.40 -32.93 -37.55
C GLY A 345 3.20 -34.07 -36.91
N ALA A 346 2.70 -34.63 -35.80
CA ALA A 346 2.83 -36.03 -35.32
C ALA A 346 2.17 -36.16 -33.95
#